data_AF-A0A950F649-F1
#
_entry.id   AF-A0A950F649-F1
#
_cell.length_a   1.000
_cell.length_b   1.000
_cell.length_c   1.000
_cell.angle_alpha   90.00
_cell.angle_beta   90.00
_cell.angle_gamma   90.00
#
_symmetry.space_group_name_H-M   'P 1'
#
loop_
_entity.id
_entity.type
_entity.pdbx_description
1 polymer ?
#
loop_
_entity_poly.entity_id
_entity_poly.type
_entity_poly.pdbx_seq_one_letter_code
_entity_poly.pdbx_strand_id
1 'polypeptide(L)'
;MNWEEVSAVSTFITMIIIAASAVAAVMQLRHMRAGNAIAGFLGFMDRWASPEARERQAYVFGGELERRLADPAYRAGLMQVQGDRRTHPELEYLDFWESLGGFVKLG
;
A
#
# COMPACT_ATOMS: atom_id res chain seq x y z
N MET A 1 17.02 57.12 -7.47
CA MET A 1 16.45 55.77 -7.41
C MET A 1 16.15 55.39 -8.85
N ASN A 2 17.02 54.59 -9.45
CA ASN A 2 16.94 54.25 -10.86
C ASN A 2 15.93 53.13 -11.07
N TRP A 3 15.21 53.14 -12.20
CA TRP A 3 14.24 52.10 -12.56
C TRP A 3 14.85 50.69 -12.58
N GLU A 4 16.15 50.60 -12.85
CA GLU A 4 16.94 49.37 -12.81
C GLU A 4 17.06 48.78 -11.39
N GLU A 5 17.29 49.62 -10.37
CA GLU A 5 17.38 49.19 -8.97
C GLU A 5 16.05 48.63 -8.49
N VAL A 6 14.94 49.29 -8.85
CA VAL A 6 13.59 48.85 -8.53
C VAL A 6 13.28 47.51 -9.21
N SER A 7 13.63 47.36 -10.49
CA SER A 7 13.42 46.11 -11.24
C SER A 7 14.22 44.94 -10.67
N ALA A 8 15.48 45.18 -10.28
CA ALA A 8 16.33 44.18 -9.64
C ALA A 8 15.75 43.73 -8.29
N VAL A 9 15.29 44.68 -7.47
CA VAL A 9 14.65 44.39 -6.17
C VAL A 9 13.34 43.62 -6.37
N SER A 10 12.50 44.02 -7.32
CA SER A 10 11.26 43.29 -7.63
C SER A 10 11.53 41.84 -8.05
N THR A 11 12.51 41.63 -8.94
CA THR A 11 12.88 40.29 -9.41
C THR A 11 13.40 39.42 -8.26
N PHE A 12 14.21 39.99 -7.37
CA PHE A 12 14.71 39.29 -6.18
C PHE A 12 13.59 38.90 -5.21
N ILE A 13 12.63 39.81 -4.97
CA ILE A 13 11.44 39.53 -4.16
C ILE A 13 10.61 38.41 -4.80
N THR A 14 10.36 38.47 -6.12
CA THR A 14 9.63 37.43 -6.84
C THR A 14 10.31 36.07 -6.69
N MET A 15 11.64 36.01 -6.82
CA MET A 15 12.41 34.79 -6.62
C MET A 15 12.21 34.21 -5.22
N ILE A 16 12.25 35.05 -4.17
CA ILE A 16 12.02 34.62 -2.78
C ILE A 16 10.62 34.05 -2.61
N ILE A 17 9.60 34.71 -3.16
CA ILE A 17 8.20 34.25 -3.07
C ILE A 17 8.06 32.87 -3.72
N ILE A 18 8.62 32.69 -4.93
CA ILE A 18 8.59 31.39 -5.63
C ILE A 18 9.29 30.31 -4.81
N ALA A 19 10.46 30.61 -4.25
CA ALA A 19 11.21 29.67 -3.41
C ALA A 19 10.41 29.26 -2.17
N ALA A 20 9.79 30.22 -1.48
CA ALA A 20 8.93 29.96 -0.33
C ALA A 20 7.71 29.10 -0.69
N SER A 21 7.05 29.39 -1.82
CA SER A 21 5.92 28.60 -2.33
C SER A 21 6.35 27.17 -2.67
N ALA A 22 7.51 26.97 -3.28
CA ALA A 22 8.05 25.64 -3.58
C ALA A 22 8.29 24.82 -2.31
N VAL A 23 8.88 25.43 -1.27
CA VAL A 23 9.09 24.77 0.03
C VAL A 23 7.76 24.39 0.68
N ALA A 24 6.79 25.30 0.70
CA ALA A 24 5.46 25.03 1.23
C ALA A 24 4.76 23.87 0.49
N ALA A 25 4.85 23.84 -0.84
CA ALA A 25 4.30 22.77 -1.67
C ALA A 25 4.96 21.41 -1.36
N VAL A 26 6.29 21.37 -1.19
CA VAL A 26 7.00 20.14 -0.81
C VAL A 26 6.56 19.66 0.58
N MET A 27 6.42 20.56 1.56
CA MET A 27 5.90 20.20 2.89
C MET A 27 4.48 19.65 2.80
N GLN A 28 3.61 20.28 2.01
CA GLN A 28 2.24 19.84 1.80
C GLN A 28 2.18 18.44 1.16
N LEU A 29 3.01 18.18 0.15
CA LEU A 29 3.14 16.85 -0.45
C LEU A 29 3.58 15.79 0.57
N ARG A 30 4.53 16.13 1.46
CA ARG A 30 4.97 15.22 2.53
C ARG A 30 3.82 14.85 3.47
N HIS A 31 3.01 15.82 3.87
CA HIS A 31 1.84 15.57 4.73
C HIS A 31 0.80 14.70 4.02
N MET A 32 0.52 14.95 2.75
CA MET A 32 -0.41 14.13 1.96
C MET A 32 0.09 12.70 1.80
N ARG A 33 1.39 12.50 1.54
CA ARG A 33 1.98 11.14 1.46
C ARG A 33 1.88 10.39 2.78
N ALA A 34 2.19 11.03 3.90
CA ALA A 34 2.03 10.43 5.22
C ALA A 34 0.57 10.08 5.52
N GLY A 35 -0.37 10.96 5.17
CA GLY A 35 -1.80 10.68 5.30
C GLY A 35 -2.26 9.50 4.45
N ASN A 36 -1.81 9.41 3.19
CA ASN A 36 -2.14 8.29 2.30
C ASN A 36 -1.58 6.96 2.82
N ALA A 37 -0.36 6.95 3.36
CA ALA A 37 0.23 5.76 3.93
C ALA A 37 -0.55 5.27 5.17
N ILE A 38 -0.93 6.17 6.07
CA ILE A 38 -1.74 5.84 7.24
C ILE A 38 -3.10 5.29 6.81
N ALA A 39 -3.78 5.95 5.87
CA ALA A 39 -5.07 5.51 5.36
C ALA A 39 -4.99 4.13 4.68
N GLY A 40 -3.95 3.90 3.88
CA GLY A 40 -3.69 2.59 3.26
C GLY A 40 -3.48 1.50 4.30
N PHE A 41 -2.64 1.76 5.31
CA PHE A 41 -2.38 0.81 6.39
C PHE A 41 -3.63 0.49 7.22
N LEU A 42 -4.44 1.50 7.55
CA LEU A 42 -5.73 1.29 8.23
C LEU A 42 -6.67 0.39 7.40
N GLY A 43 -6.72 0.58 6.09
CA GLY A 43 -7.49 -0.29 5.19
C GLY A 43 -7.02 -1.75 5.22
N PHE A 44 -5.71 -2.01 5.33
CA PHE A 44 -5.19 -3.36 5.52
C PHE A 44 -5.60 -3.94 6.88
N MET A 45 -5.56 -3.14 7.95
CA MET A 45 -5.99 -3.59 9.28
C MET A 45 -7.49 -3.92 9.32
N ASP A 46 -8.33 -3.11 8.69
CA ASP A 46 -9.77 -3.38 8.60
C ASP A 46 -10.05 -4.67 7.83
N ARG A 47 -9.35 -4.86 6.69
CA ARG A 47 -9.46 -6.10 5.90
C ARG A 47 -8.98 -7.31 6.71
N TRP A 48 -7.93 -7.18 7.51
CA TRP A 48 -7.43 -8.23 8.39
C TRP A 48 -8.36 -8.54 9.57
N ALA A 49 -9.03 -7.52 10.11
CA ALA A 49 -9.98 -7.69 11.22
C ALA A 49 -11.31 -8.30 10.80
N SER A 50 -11.58 -8.34 9.48
CA SER A 50 -12.83 -8.83 8.89
C SER A 50 -13.14 -10.29 9.22
N PRO A 51 -14.43 -10.69 9.24
CA PRO A 51 -14.82 -12.09 9.42
C PRO A 51 -14.17 -13.02 8.39
N GLU A 52 -14.12 -12.60 7.12
CA GLU A 52 -13.49 -13.40 6.05
C GLU A 52 -12.01 -13.68 6.32
N ALA A 53 -11.26 -12.68 6.81
CA ALA A 53 -9.86 -12.89 7.15
C ALA A 53 -9.69 -13.89 8.30
N ARG A 54 -10.59 -13.88 9.28
CA ARG A 54 -10.59 -14.88 10.36
C ARG A 54 -10.91 -16.28 9.84
N GLU A 55 -11.85 -16.41 8.91
CA GLU A 55 -12.18 -17.69 8.28
C GLU A 55 -10.98 -18.26 7.50
N ARG A 56 -10.30 -17.41 6.71
CA ARG A 56 -9.06 -17.81 6.01
C ARG A 56 -7.96 -18.19 6.99
N GLN A 57 -7.79 -17.44 8.08
CA GLN A 57 -6.82 -17.76 9.12
C GLN A 57 -7.15 -19.11 9.79
N ALA A 58 -8.42 -19.37 10.09
CA ALA A 58 -8.87 -20.64 10.63
C ALA A 58 -8.67 -21.80 9.64
N TYR A 59 -8.86 -21.57 8.33
CA TYR A 59 -8.57 -22.56 7.30
C TYR A 59 -7.08 -22.94 7.27
N VAL A 60 -6.19 -21.93 7.30
CA VAL A 60 -4.73 -22.11 7.22
C VAL A 60 -4.17 -22.72 8.51
N PHE A 61 -4.57 -22.22 9.68
CA PHE A 61 -3.97 -22.62 10.98
C PHE A 61 -4.83 -23.60 11.79
N GLY A 62 -6.08 -23.85 11.41
CA GLY A 62 -7.00 -24.76 12.10
C GLY A 62 -6.88 -26.22 11.66
N GLY A 63 -5.87 -26.57 10.87
CA GLY A 63 -5.60 -27.95 10.43
C GLY A 63 -6.35 -28.41 9.17
N GLU A 64 -7.30 -27.61 8.66
CA GLU A 64 -8.00 -27.95 7.41
C GLU A 64 -7.06 -27.91 6.20
N LEU A 65 -6.19 -26.90 6.11
CA LEU A 65 -5.18 -26.83 5.06
C LEU A 65 -4.24 -28.05 5.10
N GLU A 66 -3.76 -28.44 6.28
CA GLU A 66 -2.90 -29.62 6.45
C GLU A 66 -3.61 -30.90 5.96
N ARG A 67 -4.87 -31.07 6.34
CA ARG A 67 -5.72 -32.19 5.89
C ARG A 67 -5.89 -32.20 4.37
N ARG A 68 -6.10 -31.03 3.74
CA ARG A 68 -6.26 -30.89 2.28
C ARG A 68 -4.94 -31.13 1.54
N LEU A 69 -3.81 -30.68 2.08
CA LEU A 69 -2.49 -30.92 1.50
C LEU A 69 -2.08 -32.39 1.51
N ALA A 70 -2.67 -33.22 2.38
CA ALA A 70 -2.49 -34.66 2.33
C ALA A 70 -3.06 -35.29 1.04
N ASP A 71 -4.04 -34.66 0.39
CA ASP A 71 -4.62 -35.10 -0.86
C ASP A 71 -3.70 -34.79 -2.05
N PRO A 72 -3.21 -35.81 -2.80
CA PRO A 72 -2.41 -35.60 -3.99
C PRO A 72 -3.12 -34.78 -5.09
N ALA A 73 -4.44 -34.92 -5.23
CA ALA A 73 -5.22 -34.18 -6.24
C ALA A 73 -5.27 -32.68 -5.91
N TYR A 74 -5.43 -32.36 -4.63
CA TYR A 74 -5.41 -30.98 -4.14
C TYR A 74 -4.06 -30.30 -4.42
N ARG A 75 -2.95 -31.00 -4.14
CA ARG A 75 -1.59 -30.51 -4.43
C ARG A 75 -1.33 -30.34 -5.93
N ALA A 76 -1.85 -31.24 -6.76
CA ALA A 76 -1.73 -31.11 -8.20
C ALA A 76 -2.48 -29.87 -8.73
N GLY A 77 -3.60 -29.49 -8.10
CA GLY A 77 -4.33 -28.25 -8.39
C GLY A 77 -3.50 -26.99 -8.13
N LEU A 78 -2.71 -26.97 -7.05
CA LEU A 78 -1.83 -25.84 -6.71
C LEU A 78 -0.70 -25.61 -7.71
N MET A 79 -0.30 -26.62 -8.47
CA MET A 79 0.75 -26.50 -9.49
C MET A 79 0.26 -25.90 -10.81
N GLN A 80 -1.05 -25.64 -10.94
CA GLN A 80 -1.61 -25.00 -12.13
C GLN A 80 -1.38 -23.49 -12.09
N VAL A 81 -1.11 -22.90 -13.27
CA VAL A 81 -0.66 -21.51 -13.45
C VAL A 81 -1.61 -20.46 -12.84
N GLN A 82 -2.88 -20.80 -12.62
CA GLN A 82 -3.84 -19.98 -11.88
C GLN A 82 -4.70 -20.89 -10.99
N GLY A 83 -4.27 -21.08 -9.74
CA GLY A 83 -5.11 -21.73 -8.75
C GLY A 83 -6.41 -20.94 -8.55
N ASP A 84 -7.55 -21.63 -8.63
CA ASP A 84 -8.85 -21.01 -8.33
C ASP A 84 -8.90 -20.69 -6.83
N ARG A 85 -9.13 -19.41 -6.49
CA ARG A 85 -9.23 -18.92 -5.10
C ARG A 85 -10.44 -19.48 -4.37
N ARG A 86 -11.43 -20.00 -5.09
CA ARG A 86 -12.57 -20.71 -4.51
C ARG A 86 -12.21 -22.12 -4.06
N THR A 87 -11.27 -22.76 -4.73
CA THR A 87 -10.79 -24.10 -4.39
C THR A 87 -9.57 -24.07 -3.47
N HIS A 88 -8.81 -22.96 -3.49
CA HIS A 88 -7.61 -22.74 -2.69
C HIS A 88 -7.70 -21.44 -1.85
N PRO A 89 -8.45 -21.44 -0.73
CA PRO A 89 -8.58 -20.28 0.16
C PRO A 89 -7.26 -19.78 0.74
N GLU A 90 -6.26 -20.66 0.86
CA GLU A 90 -4.90 -20.34 1.28
C GLU A 90 -4.20 -19.36 0.34
N LEU A 91 -4.53 -19.37 -0.96
CA LEU A 91 -3.94 -18.42 -1.91
C LEU A 91 -4.42 -16.99 -1.62
N GLU A 92 -5.69 -16.83 -1.25
CA GLU A 92 -6.21 -15.51 -0.90
C GLU A 92 -5.61 -14.99 0.41
N TYR A 93 -5.29 -15.89 1.35
CA TYR A 93 -4.52 -15.55 2.55
C TYR A 93 -3.10 -15.07 2.21
N LEU A 94 -2.42 -15.73 1.27
CA LEU A 94 -1.10 -15.32 0.80
C LEU A 94 -1.15 -14.00 0.02
N ASP A 95 -2.16 -13.81 -0.84
CA ASP A 95 -2.38 -12.59 -1.62
C ASP A 95 -2.51 -11.36 -0.70
N PHE A 96 -3.12 -11.52 0.49
CA PHE A 96 -3.19 -10.44 1.49
C PHE A 96 -1.80 -10.02 1.97
N TRP A 97 -0.94 -10.98 2.33
CA TRP A 97 0.42 -10.69 2.80
C TRP A 97 1.31 -10.17 1.68
N GLU A 98 1.17 -10.68 0.46
CA GLU A 98 1.84 -10.14 -0.72
C GLU A 98 1.43 -8.69 -0.97
N SER A 99 0.13 -8.38 -0.88
CA SER A 99 -0.38 -7.02 -1.04
C SER A 99 0.16 -6.07 0.05
N LEU A 100 0.22 -6.53 1.31
CA LEU A 100 0.79 -5.75 2.40
C LEU A 100 2.30 -5.54 2.22
N GLY A 101 3.03 -6.58 1.83
CA GLY A 101 4.47 -6.48 1.52
C GLY A 101 4.74 -5.54 0.34
N GLY A 102 3.92 -5.59 -0.70
CA GLY A 102 3.96 -4.67 -1.83
C GLY A 102 3.69 -3.23 -1.41
N PHE A 103 2.71 -3.01 -0.54
CA PHE A 103 2.43 -1.70 0.04
C PHE A 103 3.63 -1.15 0.83
N VAL A 104 4.25 -1.95 1.69
CA VAL A 104 5.43 -1.52 2.48
C VAL A 104 6.65 -1.25 1.58
N LYS A 105 6.82 -2.00 0.49
CA LYS A 105 7.95 -1.83 -0.42
C LYS A 105 7.81 -0.61 -1.34
N LEU A 106 6.59 -0.27 -1.74
CA LEU A 106 6.31 0.73 -2.79
C LEU A 106 5.73 2.05 -2.24
N GLY A 107 5.13 2.03 -1.04
CA GLY A 107 4.56 3.20 -0.36
C GLY A 107 5.61 4.02 0.38
#